data_AF-A0A7Z9FM42-F1
#
_entry.id   AF-A0A7Z9FM42-F1
#
_cell.length_a   1.000
_cell.length_b   1.000
_cell.length_c   1.000
_cell.angle_alpha   90.00
_cell.angle_beta   90.00
_cell.angle_gamma   90.00
#
_symmetry.space_group_name_H-M   'P 1'
#
loop_
_entity.id
_entity.type
_entity.pdbx_description
1 polymer ?
#
loop_
_entity_poly.entity_id
_entity_poly.type
_entity_poly.pdbx_seq_one_letter_code
_entity_poly.pdbx_strand_id
1 'polypeptide(L)'
;MLFLGISLSCIALYLGALAGLLQWTAWGLWGLGGIAFVFWCLTEFRRGNSLATVWVPLVLLILFWWIHADSQFLYWDEYSHWGAYVREMSVTHQLWTAETNAAHPDYPPLAALWQYFIILPFGYSEGGVYLAQFILLLAPLTIFFEFLSGKRLIWIPFLLAFFALGLANYGHGISSLYMDHLLSVWYSGIVLWGYRLYLHEVNWTHWFQLVLPLSVLILLKDSALPLTLSGIVLVSGFALASLYSRRKSFKTGFWWKRTLLVVLLLTLIPLSLRFSWHLNREAEGISSTGRESASGLIAALLEETSTVSPKLKAQYEANFTDVILHQQLGKNKINTRYNEYNFRLLAQFKEPYRLSVVSFLLLYILWSLVLIFMIFSKQKIVMSWLLGIPLLTSLAYLGLMYLSYPLIHGERAPLLVSFLRYAHTVLLPLLLIGLGVLAPAFGSSRSGKNSWQFIRNIGVFAMALLLLYGFEKPVLSPFITPQTFENHPNSMALQWSHFTRNITEKMRTRLNKASVWIHLPIPDNGLYATQIRYFLSPVRASVDTTRNLYDRRSGDLARLWDDYDYLWFPVINPNQDSMFYEKMGKKIPQSRFVKVIKREKHIELHPADLYLK
;
A
#
# COMPACT_ATOMS: atom_id res chain seq x y z
N MET A 1 16.01 -7.21 -13.56
CA MET A 1 15.52 -6.36 -14.68
C MET A 1 14.06 -5.97 -14.55
N LEU A 2 13.14 -6.92 -14.27
CA LEU A 2 11.70 -6.64 -14.12
C LEU A 2 11.39 -5.55 -13.09
N PHE A 3 12.06 -5.58 -11.93
CA PHE A 3 11.93 -4.55 -10.89
C PHE A 3 12.22 -3.12 -11.40
N LEU A 4 13.28 -2.95 -12.19
CA LEU A 4 13.65 -1.66 -12.76
C LEU A 4 12.70 -1.23 -13.87
N GLY A 5 12.24 -2.17 -14.72
CA GLY A 5 11.28 -1.89 -15.79
C GLY A 5 9.92 -1.41 -15.25
N ILE A 6 9.43 -2.07 -14.20
CA ILE A 6 8.22 -1.63 -13.49
C ILE A 6 8.46 -0.26 -12.84
N SER A 7 9.61 -0.07 -12.17
CA SER A 7 9.94 1.22 -11.56
C SER A 7 9.97 2.36 -12.58
N LEU A 8 10.60 2.15 -13.74
CA LEU A 8 10.63 3.11 -14.83
C LEU A 8 9.21 3.41 -15.35
N SER A 9 8.38 2.39 -15.52
CA SER A 9 6.99 2.54 -15.97
C SER A 9 6.17 3.36 -14.97
N CYS A 10 6.31 3.09 -13.67
CA CYS A 10 5.67 3.87 -12.61
C CYS A 10 6.07 5.36 -12.64
N ILE A 11 7.37 5.66 -12.79
CA ILE A 11 7.84 7.05 -12.86
C ILE A 11 7.38 7.73 -14.17
N ALA A 12 7.39 7.01 -15.29
CA ALA A 12 6.88 7.54 -16.56
C ALA A 12 5.38 7.87 -16.46
N LEU A 13 4.57 6.96 -15.89
CA LEU A 13 3.14 7.20 -15.63
C LEU A 13 2.92 8.41 -14.74
N TYR A 14 3.72 8.55 -13.68
CA TYR A 14 3.65 9.70 -12.78
C TYR A 14 3.91 11.02 -13.50
N LEU A 15 5.00 11.10 -14.27
CA LEU A 15 5.34 12.31 -15.03
C LEU A 15 4.30 12.60 -16.13
N GLY A 16 3.82 11.56 -16.81
CA GLY A 16 2.74 11.68 -17.80
C GLY A 16 1.43 12.17 -17.17
N ALA A 17 1.11 11.71 -15.96
CA ALA A 17 -0.07 12.14 -15.22
C ALA A 17 0.01 13.62 -14.81
N LEU A 18 1.16 14.07 -14.28
CA LEU A 18 1.38 15.48 -13.96
C LEU A 18 1.30 16.39 -15.20
N ALA A 19 1.67 15.87 -16.38
CA ALA A 19 1.59 16.59 -17.65
C ALA A 19 0.18 16.54 -18.29
N GLY A 20 -0.81 15.88 -17.67
CA GLY A 20 -2.14 15.70 -18.25
C GLY A 20 -2.20 14.72 -19.42
N LEU A 21 -1.18 13.86 -19.59
CA LEU A 21 -1.01 12.91 -20.69
C LEU A 21 -1.14 11.44 -20.25
N LEU A 22 -1.76 11.18 -19.09
CA LEU A 22 -1.81 9.86 -18.44
C LEU A 22 -2.20 8.73 -19.41
N GLN A 23 -3.30 8.88 -20.15
CA GLN A 23 -3.77 7.84 -21.09
C GLN A 23 -2.76 7.54 -22.19
N TRP A 24 -2.20 8.58 -22.81
CA TRP A 24 -1.23 8.45 -23.90
C TRP A 24 0.07 7.82 -23.41
N THR A 25 0.54 8.22 -22.23
CA THR A 25 1.71 7.62 -21.60
C THR A 25 1.46 6.13 -21.30
N ALA A 26 0.29 5.77 -20.78
CA ALA A 26 -0.05 4.38 -20.50
C ALA A 26 -0.08 3.50 -21.77
N TRP A 27 -0.73 3.97 -22.85
CA TRP A 27 -0.71 3.25 -24.13
C TRP A 27 0.68 3.16 -24.76
N GLY A 28 1.46 4.24 -24.68
CA GLY A 28 2.85 4.25 -25.13
C GLY A 28 3.71 3.22 -24.39
N LEU A 29 3.53 3.08 -23.08
CA LEU A 29 4.22 2.07 -22.26
C LEU A 29 3.77 0.65 -22.59
N TRP A 30 2.48 0.41 -22.86
CA TRP A 30 2.02 -0.91 -23.33
C TRP A 30 2.65 -1.29 -24.68
N GLY A 31 2.65 -0.37 -25.65
CA GLY A 31 3.24 -0.61 -26.97
C GLY A 31 4.76 -0.77 -26.93
N LEU A 32 5.48 0.28 -26.51
CA LEU A 32 6.94 0.29 -26.51
C LEU A 32 7.53 -0.65 -25.46
N GLY A 33 6.92 -0.70 -24.27
CA GLY A 33 7.34 -1.61 -23.20
C GLY A 33 7.10 -3.07 -23.56
N GLY A 34 5.98 -3.39 -24.23
CA GLY A 34 5.71 -4.71 -24.76
C GLY A 34 6.76 -5.17 -25.78
N ILE A 35 7.08 -4.31 -26.75
CA ILE A 35 8.13 -4.58 -27.75
C ILE A 35 9.50 -4.78 -27.08
N ALA A 36 9.87 -3.89 -26.15
CA ALA A 36 11.13 -3.98 -25.42
C ALA A 36 11.22 -5.26 -24.58
N PHE A 37 10.12 -5.66 -23.94
CA PHE A 37 10.05 -6.89 -23.15
C PHE A 37 10.22 -8.14 -24.01
N VAL A 38 9.54 -8.21 -25.16
CA VAL A 38 9.69 -9.32 -26.12
C VAL A 38 11.13 -9.39 -26.62
N PHE A 39 11.71 -8.27 -27.04
CA PHE A 39 13.10 -8.23 -27.51
C PHE A 39 14.10 -8.66 -26.43
N TRP A 40 13.88 -8.24 -25.18
CA TRP A 40 14.70 -8.65 -24.05
C TRP A 40 14.58 -10.16 -23.79
N CYS A 41 13.37 -10.73 -23.74
CA CYS A 41 13.15 -12.17 -23.58
C CYS A 41 13.84 -12.98 -24.68
N LEU A 42 13.72 -12.55 -25.95
CA LEU A 42 14.40 -13.19 -27.08
C LEU A 42 15.93 -13.12 -26.95
N THR A 43 16.46 -12.00 -26.48
CA THR A 43 17.90 -11.81 -26.29
C THR A 43 18.44 -12.72 -25.17
N GLU A 44 17.74 -12.79 -24.05
CA GLU A 44 18.14 -13.63 -22.91
C GLU A 44 17.99 -15.12 -23.23
N PHE A 45 16.94 -15.51 -23.95
CA PHE A 45 16.78 -16.87 -24.46
C PHE A 45 17.94 -17.26 -25.38
N ARG A 46 18.32 -16.40 -26.34
CA ARG A 46 19.47 -16.62 -27.24
C ARG A 46 20.80 -16.71 -26.50
N ARG A 47 20.93 -16.06 -25.34
CA ARG A 47 22.12 -16.14 -24.47
C ARG A 47 22.18 -17.40 -23.61
N GLY A 48 21.12 -18.24 -23.62
CA GLY A 48 21.02 -19.42 -22.77
C GLY A 48 20.84 -19.09 -21.29
N ASN A 49 20.43 -17.85 -20.96
CA ASN A 49 20.21 -17.44 -19.59
C ASN A 49 18.89 -18.01 -19.06
N SER A 50 18.86 -18.31 -17.75
CA SER A 50 17.65 -18.75 -17.07
C SER A 50 16.59 -17.66 -17.11
N LEU A 51 15.41 -17.98 -17.66
CA LEU A 51 14.24 -17.10 -17.64
C LEU A 51 13.37 -17.29 -16.39
N ALA A 52 13.93 -17.85 -15.30
CA ALA A 52 13.19 -18.04 -14.04
C ALA A 52 12.63 -16.72 -13.49
N THR A 53 13.34 -15.61 -13.70
CA THR A 53 12.91 -14.24 -13.39
C THR A 53 11.64 -13.82 -14.14
N VAL A 54 11.27 -14.53 -15.20
CA VAL A 54 10.11 -14.24 -16.05
C VAL A 54 9.02 -15.28 -15.84
N TRP A 55 9.37 -16.56 -15.98
CA TRP A 55 8.39 -17.64 -15.94
C TRP A 55 7.82 -17.87 -14.54
N VAL A 56 8.60 -17.69 -13.47
CA VAL A 56 8.05 -17.82 -12.10
C VAL A 56 7.00 -16.73 -11.86
N PRO A 57 7.29 -15.42 -12.06
CA PRO A 57 6.24 -14.41 -11.99
C PRO A 57 5.06 -14.69 -12.91
N LEU A 58 5.30 -15.06 -14.18
CA LEU A 58 4.20 -15.33 -15.12
C LEU A 58 3.26 -16.43 -14.62
N VAL A 59 3.79 -17.55 -14.13
CA VAL A 59 2.98 -18.63 -13.54
C VAL A 59 2.20 -18.13 -12.34
N LEU A 60 2.83 -17.34 -11.46
CA LEU A 60 2.14 -16.74 -10.31
C LEU A 60 1.02 -15.79 -10.74
N LEU A 61 1.19 -15.00 -11.80
CA LEU A 61 0.16 -14.12 -12.33
C LEU A 61 -1.03 -14.90 -12.92
N ILE A 62 -0.75 -15.99 -13.64
CA ILE A 62 -1.80 -16.87 -14.18
C ILE A 62 -2.59 -17.53 -13.04
N LEU A 63 -1.89 -18.07 -12.03
CA LEU A 63 -2.53 -18.67 -10.85
C LEU A 63 -3.34 -17.62 -10.07
N PHE A 64 -2.78 -16.43 -9.89
CA PHE A 64 -3.48 -15.33 -9.25
C PHE A 64 -4.78 -15.00 -9.99
N TRP A 65 -4.71 -14.81 -11.31
CA TRP A 65 -5.88 -14.47 -12.12
C TRP A 65 -6.94 -15.57 -12.06
N TRP A 66 -6.54 -16.84 -12.17
CA TRP A 66 -7.48 -17.97 -12.04
C TRP A 66 -8.24 -17.87 -10.71
N ILE A 67 -7.55 -17.65 -9.60
CA ILE A 67 -8.16 -17.67 -8.27
C ILE A 67 -8.93 -16.39 -7.97
N HIS A 68 -8.42 -15.23 -8.38
CA HIS A 68 -8.85 -13.93 -7.87
C HIS A 68 -9.52 -13.00 -8.90
N ALA A 69 -9.77 -13.46 -10.14
CA ALA A 69 -10.44 -12.65 -11.16
C ALA A 69 -11.78 -12.06 -10.68
N ASP A 70 -12.56 -12.84 -9.92
CA ASP A 70 -13.87 -12.42 -9.39
C ASP A 70 -13.80 -11.81 -7.97
N SER A 71 -12.60 -11.60 -7.43
CA SER A 71 -12.44 -11.03 -6.09
C SER A 71 -12.94 -9.59 -6.03
N GLN A 72 -13.60 -9.26 -4.93
CA GLN A 72 -14.16 -7.96 -4.62
C GLN A 72 -13.44 -7.32 -3.44
N PHE A 73 -13.47 -5.99 -3.36
CA PHE A 73 -12.86 -5.28 -2.25
C PHE A 73 -13.45 -5.70 -0.91
N LEU A 74 -12.59 -5.90 0.08
CA LEU A 74 -12.96 -6.44 1.39
C LEU A 74 -12.75 -5.43 2.51
N TYR A 75 -11.77 -4.53 2.35
CA TYR A 75 -11.26 -3.69 3.41
C TYR A 75 -11.62 -2.21 3.23
N TRP A 76 -11.68 -1.46 4.33
CA TRP A 76 -12.10 -0.05 4.28
C TRP A 76 -11.19 0.82 3.43
N ASP A 77 -9.86 0.71 3.52
CA ASP A 77 -8.94 1.54 2.71
C ASP A 77 -9.15 1.33 1.21
N GLU A 78 -9.59 0.13 0.81
CA GLU A 78 -9.84 -0.22 -0.60
C GLU A 78 -11.04 0.55 -1.12
N TYR A 79 -12.07 0.74 -0.30
CA TYR A 79 -13.23 1.55 -0.64
C TYR A 79 -13.00 3.05 -0.41
N SER A 80 -12.29 3.42 0.66
CA SER A 80 -12.19 4.82 1.08
C SER A 80 -11.18 5.62 0.27
N HIS A 81 -10.20 4.98 -0.35
CA HIS A 81 -9.24 5.72 -1.17
C HIS A 81 -8.66 4.89 -2.31
N TRP A 82 -7.97 3.77 -2.05
CA TRP A 82 -7.16 3.10 -3.07
C TRP A 82 -7.97 2.68 -4.31
N GLY A 83 -9.11 2.02 -4.09
CA GLY A 83 -10.02 1.62 -5.16
C GLY A 83 -10.75 2.80 -5.80
N ALA A 84 -11.08 3.84 -5.01
CA ALA A 84 -11.75 5.04 -5.49
C ALA A 84 -10.89 5.80 -6.51
N TYR A 85 -9.59 5.98 -6.26
CA TYR A 85 -8.67 6.62 -7.20
C TYR A 85 -8.63 5.91 -8.55
N VAL A 86 -8.46 4.59 -8.55
CA VAL A 86 -8.36 3.81 -9.79
C VAL A 86 -9.67 3.81 -10.55
N ARG A 87 -10.80 3.73 -9.82
CA ARG A 87 -12.13 3.80 -10.41
C ARG A 87 -12.36 5.14 -11.09
N GLU A 88 -12.02 6.24 -10.42
CA GLU A 88 -12.07 7.59 -10.99
C GLU A 88 -11.18 7.70 -12.24
N MET A 89 -9.90 7.32 -12.14
CA MET A 89 -8.96 7.35 -13.26
C MET A 89 -9.37 6.45 -14.43
N SER A 90 -10.04 5.32 -14.19
CA SER A 90 -10.50 4.44 -15.26
C SER A 90 -11.61 5.06 -16.12
N VAL A 91 -12.29 6.09 -15.61
CA VAL A 91 -13.33 6.84 -16.32
C VAL A 91 -12.79 8.17 -16.85
N THR A 92 -12.03 8.91 -16.04
CA THR A 92 -11.57 10.27 -16.38
C THR A 92 -10.27 10.30 -17.16
N HIS A 93 -9.46 9.24 -17.07
CA HIS A 93 -8.09 9.18 -17.58
C HIS A 93 -7.18 10.32 -17.08
N GLN A 94 -7.49 10.89 -15.91
CA GLN A 94 -6.80 12.03 -15.29
C GLN A 94 -6.63 11.79 -13.79
N LEU A 95 -5.65 12.45 -13.16
CA LEU A 95 -5.52 12.46 -11.71
C LEU A 95 -6.78 13.05 -11.06
N TRP A 96 -7.06 12.60 -9.84
CA TRP A 96 -8.18 13.11 -9.05
C TRP A 96 -7.91 14.52 -8.51
N THR A 97 -8.99 15.25 -8.27
CA THR A 97 -9.00 16.63 -7.77
C THR A 97 -9.51 16.68 -6.31
N ALA A 98 -9.69 17.88 -5.76
CA ALA A 98 -10.31 18.07 -4.44
C ALA A 98 -11.75 17.54 -4.34
N GLU A 99 -12.41 17.31 -5.49
CA GLU A 99 -13.79 16.83 -5.56
C GLU A 99 -13.93 15.30 -5.55
N THR A 100 -12.81 14.59 -5.38
CA THR A 100 -12.82 13.13 -5.30
C THR A 100 -13.63 12.61 -4.11
N ASN A 101 -14.19 11.41 -4.28
CA ASN A 101 -14.87 10.68 -3.22
C ASN A 101 -13.91 10.01 -2.23
N ALA A 102 -12.60 10.04 -2.51
CA ALA A 102 -11.59 9.45 -1.65
C ALA A 102 -11.37 10.24 -0.35
N ALA A 103 -11.13 9.54 0.76
CA ALA A 103 -10.95 10.13 2.08
C ALA A 103 -9.63 10.90 2.25
N HIS A 104 -8.59 10.55 1.49
CA HIS A 104 -7.26 11.15 1.59
C HIS A 104 -6.77 11.66 0.21
N PRO A 105 -7.36 12.73 -0.34
CA PRO A 105 -7.05 13.21 -1.69
C PRO A 105 -5.58 13.62 -1.91
N ASP A 106 -4.82 13.78 -0.84
CA ASP A 106 -3.40 14.11 -0.80
C ASP A 106 -2.45 12.89 -0.90
N TYR A 107 -2.96 11.66 -0.82
CA TYR A 107 -2.12 10.46 -0.89
C TYR A 107 -1.39 10.34 -2.24
N PRO A 108 -0.10 9.97 -2.24
CA PRO A 108 0.69 9.77 -3.44
C PRO A 108 0.06 8.79 -4.43
N PRO A 109 0.17 9.04 -5.74
CA PRO A 109 -0.71 8.38 -6.69
C PRO A 109 -0.14 7.09 -7.28
N LEU A 110 1.09 6.72 -6.95
CA LEU A 110 1.85 5.80 -7.79
C LEU A 110 1.26 4.39 -7.87
N ALA A 111 0.75 3.86 -6.75
CA ALA A 111 0.08 2.56 -6.75
C ALA A 111 -1.18 2.60 -7.62
N ALA A 112 -1.98 3.67 -7.51
CA ALA A 112 -3.20 3.85 -8.29
C ALA A 112 -2.89 4.05 -9.80
N LEU A 113 -1.83 4.79 -10.13
CA LEU A 113 -1.35 4.98 -11.51
C LEU A 113 -0.92 3.65 -12.14
N TRP A 114 -0.19 2.83 -11.39
CA TRP A 114 0.18 1.50 -11.81
C TRP A 114 -1.04 0.60 -12.02
N GLN A 115 -1.98 0.63 -11.07
CA GLN A 115 -3.23 -0.13 -11.17
C GLN A 115 -4.04 0.28 -12.41
N TYR A 116 -4.21 1.59 -12.64
CA TYR A 116 -4.83 2.14 -13.85
C TYR A 116 -4.13 1.64 -15.13
N PHE A 117 -2.81 1.71 -15.18
CA PHE A 117 -2.02 1.27 -16.34
C PHE A 117 -2.30 -0.20 -16.70
N ILE A 118 -2.34 -1.09 -15.70
CA ILE A 118 -2.58 -2.52 -15.94
C ILE A 118 -4.02 -2.79 -16.40
N ILE A 119 -5.02 -2.13 -15.81
CA ILE A 119 -6.42 -2.39 -16.17
C ILE A 119 -6.86 -1.70 -17.47
N LEU A 120 -6.13 -0.67 -17.94
CA LEU A 120 -6.53 0.15 -19.08
C LEU A 120 -6.91 -0.67 -20.33
N PRO A 121 -6.18 -1.72 -20.76
CA PRO A 121 -6.55 -2.48 -21.95
C PRO A 121 -7.74 -3.43 -21.76
N PHE A 122 -8.05 -3.80 -20.50
CA PHE A 122 -9.03 -4.84 -20.17
C PHE A 122 -10.33 -4.28 -19.59
N GLY A 123 -10.33 -3.03 -19.16
CA GLY A 123 -11.42 -2.40 -18.43
C GLY A 123 -11.34 -2.59 -16.91
N TYR A 124 -12.11 -1.78 -16.19
CA TYR A 124 -12.12 -1.78 -14.74
C TYR A 124 -12.81 -3.03 -14.16
N SER A 125 -12.11 -3.73 -13.28
CA SER A 125 -12.66 -4.75 -12.38
C SER A 125 -11.86 -4.77 -11.08
N GLU A 126 -12.48 -5.08 -9.94
CA GLU A 126 -11.79 -5.14 -8.65
C GLU A 126 -10.70 -6.24 -8.65
N GLY A 127 -10.98 -7.40 -9.23
CA GLY A 127 -9.98 -8.45 -9.47
C GLY A 127 -8.81 -8.02 -10.36
N GLY A 128 -9.07 -7.21 -11.40
CA GLY A 128 -8.02 -6.60 -12.23
C GLY A 128 -7.13 -5.62 -11.46
N VAL A 129 -7.72 -4.82 -10.57
CA VAL A 129 -6.97 -3.92 -9.67
C VAL A 129 -6.12 -4.74 -8.68
N TYR A 130 -6.66 -5.84 -8.15
CA TYR A 130 -5.89 -6.76 -7.32
C TYR A 130 -4.73 -7.40 -8.06
N LEU A 131 -4.93 -7.85 -9.30
CA LEU A 131 -3.84 -8.38 -10.14
C LEU A 131 -2.75 -7.33 -10.34
N ALA A 132 -3.12 -6.08 -10.61
CA ALA A 132 -2.17 -5.01 -10.79
C ALA A 132 -1.34 -4.75 -9.51
N GLN A 133 -1.99 -4.71 -8.35
CA GLN A 133 -1.34 -4.60 -7.05
C GLN A 133 -0.39 -5.78 -6.79
N PHE A 134 -0.81 -7.01 -7.13
CA PHE A 134 0.02 -8.20 -6.98
C PHE A 134 1.27 -8.14 -7.85
N ILE A 135 1.19 -7.65 -9.10
CA ILE A 135 2.38 -7.42 -9.94
C ILE A 135 3.33 -6.42 -9.27
N LEU A 136 2.79 -5.33 -8.71
CA LEU A 136 3.57 -4.31 -8.03
C LEU A 136 4.25 -4.85 -6.76
N LEU A 137 3.57 -5.73 -6.03
CA LEU A 137 4.10 -6.43 -4.86
C LEU A 137 5.21 -7.41 -5.22
N LEU A 138 5.05 -8.14 -6.32
CA LEU A 138 6.00 -9.15 -6.78
C LEU A 138 7.27 -8.55 -7.39
N ALA A 139 7.19 -7.36 -7.99
CA ALA A 139 8.30 -6.68 -8.67
C ALA A 139 9.62 -6.67 -7.87
N PRO A 140 9.69 -6.16 -6.63
CA PRO A 140 10.90 -6.20 -5.80
C PRO A 140 11.34 -7.62 -5.40
N LEU A 141 10.42 -8.59 -5.28
CA LEU A 141 10.75 -9.98 -4.91
C LEU A 141 11.44 -10.75 -6.04
N THR A 142 11.37 -10.26 -7.28
CA THR A 142 12.00 -10.91 -8.44
C THR A 142 13.52 -11.02 -8.30
N ILE A 143 14.15 -10.19 -7.46
CA ILE A 143 15.59 -10.26 -7.16
C ILE A 143 16.02 -11.64 -6.62
N PHE A 144 15.14 -12.33 -5.90
CA PHE A 144 15.41 -13.67 -5.38
C PHE A 144 15.44 -14.75 -6.46
N PHE A 145 14.84 -14.50 -7.62
CA PHE A 145 14.80 -15.42 -8.76
C PHE A 145 15.79 -15.04 -9.86
N GLU A 146 16.14 -13.75 -9.99
CA GLU A 146 16.96 -13.20 -11.07
C GLU A 146 18.33 -13.89 -11.20
N PHE A 147 18.85 -14.46 -10.11
CA PHE A 147 20.17 -15.08 -10.06
C PHE A 147 20.12 -16.61 -9.89
N LEU A 148 18.96 -17.24 -10.05
CA LEU A 148 18.83 -18.70 -10.04
C LEU A 148 19.16 -19.28 -11.42
N SER A 149 20.13 -20.19 -11.48
CA SER A 149 20.55 -20.88 -12.70
C SER A 149 20.56 -22.41 -12.54
N GLY A 150 20.15 -23.12 -13.61
CA GLY A 150 20.25 -24.58 -13.74
C GLY A 150 19.75 -25.35 -12.51
N LYS A 151 20.66 -26.07 -11.84
CA LYS A 151 20.37 -26.92 -10.66
C LYS A 151 19.81 -26.17 -9.45
N ARG A 152 19.80 -24.82 -9.45
CA ARG A 152 19.30 -23.99 -8.34
C ARG A 152 17.79 -23.74 -8.39
N LEU A 153 17.10 -24.18 -9.44
CA LEU A 153 15.64 -24.04 -9.54
C LEU A 153 14.88 -24.80 -8.44
N ILE A 154 15.49 -25.82 -7.83
CA ILE A 154 14.94 -26.53 -6.66
C ILE A 154 14.67 -25.62 -5.46
N TRP A 155 15.26 -24.42 -5.42
CA TRP A 155 15.03 -23.44 -4.36
C TRP A 155 13.78 -22.60 -4.55
N ILE A 156 13.13 -22.64 -5.72
CA ILE A 156 11.90 -21.89 -5.98
C ILE A 156 10.82 -22.20 -4.94
N PRO A 157 10.47 -23.47 -4.63
CA PRO A 157 9.49 -23.77 -3.58
C PRO A 157 9.83 -23.19 -2.22
N PHE A 158 11.11 -23.18 -1.81
CA PHE A 158 11.54 -22.60 -0.54
C PHE A 158 11.41 -21.08 -0.52
N LEU A 159 11.70 -20.40 -1.64
CA LEU A 159 11.50 -18.96 -1.77
C LEU A 159 10.01 -18.60 -1.77
N LEU A 160 9.17 -19.39 -2.46
CA LEU A 160 7.73 -19.20 -2.45
C LEU A 160 7.15 -19.43 -1.04
N ALA A 161 7.61 -20.44 -0.32
CA ALA A 161 7.25 -20.66 1.08
C ALA A 161 7.69 -19.48 1.97
N PHE A 162 8.91 -18.96 1.78
CA PHE A 162 9.37 -17.78 2.49
C PHE A 162 8.49 -16.55 2.24
N PHE A 163 8.10 -16.29 0.99
CA PHE A 163 7.21 -15.18 0.65
C PHE A 163 5.79 -15.40 1.17
N ALA A 164 5.26 -16.62 1.08
CA ALA A 164 3.96 -16.95 1.64
C ALA A 164 3.94 -16.72 3.16
N LEU A 165 4.98 -17.14 3.88
CA LEU A 165 5.11 -16.89 5.32
C LEU A 165 5.16 -15.40 5.65
N GLY A 166 6.02 -14.65 4.94
CA GLY A 166 6.16 -13.21 5.17
C GLY A 166 4.88 -12.43 4.86
N LEU A 167 4.30 -12.63 3.67
CA LEU A 167 3.12 -11.90 3.22
C LEU A 167 1.84 -12.30 3.96
N ALA A 168 1.71 -13.56 4.41
CA ALA A 168 0.57 -14.01 5.20
C ALA A 168 0.62 -13.49 6.65
N ASN A 169 1.76 -13.64 7.32
CA ASN A 169 1.86 -13.34 8.75
C ASN A 169 2.22 -11.89 9.03
N TYR A 170 3.14 -11.31 8.24
CA TYR A 170 3.63 -9.95 8.42
C TYR A 170 3.08 -9.02 7.35
N GLY A 171 2.00 -9.41 6.68
CA GLY A 171 1.37 -8.66 5.60
C GLY A 171 -0.14 -8.87 5.54
N HIS A 172 -0.68 -8.72 4.33
CA HIS A 172 -2.12 -8.77 4.06
C HIS A 172 -2.47 -9.79 2.99
N GLY A 173 -1.59 -10.78 2.79
CA GLY A 173 -1.68 -11.72 1.68
C GLY A 173 -1.36 -11.06 0.35
N ILE A 174 -1.95 -11.59 -0.72
CA ILE A 174 -1.71 -11.18 -2.11
C ILE A 174 -2.91 -10.47 -2.74
N SER A 175 -4.11 -10.60 -2.15
CA SER A 175 -5.35 -9.97 -2.59
C SER A 175 -5.74 -8.82 -1.62
N SER A 176 -4.92 -7.78 -1.56
CA SER A 176 -5.18 -6.60 -0.72
C SER A 176 -4.58 -5.35 -1.35
N LEU A 177 -5.29 -4.22 -1.35
CA LEU A 177 -4.72 -2.92 -1.76
C LEU A 177 -4.02 -2.17 -0.63
N TYR A 178 -3.84 -2.77 0.55
CA TYR A 178 -3.14 -2.10 1.63
C TYR A 178 -1.66 -1.86 1.27
N MET A 179 -1.22 -0.62 1.46
CA MET A 179 0.15 -0.22 1.10
C MET A 179 1.20 -0.66 2.12
N ASP A 180 0.82 -0.96 3.36
CA ASP A 180 1.76 -1.24 4.46
C ASP A 180 2.81 -2.31 4.10
N HIS A 181 2.34 -3.46 3.64
CA HIS A 181 3.22 -4.55 3.22
C HIS A 181 3.88 -4.28 1.86
N LEU A 182 3.24 -3.52 0.96
CA LEU A 182 3.86 -3.10 -0.29
C LEU A 182 5.11 -2.25 -0.02
N LEU A 183 5.02 -1.27 0.89
CA LEU A 183 6.17 -0.45 1.31
C LEU A 183 7.31 -1.33 1.84
N SER A 184 6.97 -2.33 2.68
CA SER A 184 7.94 -3.25 3.25
C SER A 184 8.72 -4.03 2.18
N VAL A 185 8.00 -4.59 1.21
CA VAL A 185 8.63 -5.41 0.17
C VAL A 185 9.46 -4.54 -0.76
N TRP A 186 8.99 -3.36 -1.14
CA TRP A 186 9.76 -2.41 -1.96
C TRP A 186 11.05 -1.97 -1.29
N TYR A 187 10.98 -1.56 -0.02
CA TYR A 187 12.16 -1.21 0.77
C TYR A 187 13.16 -2.38 0.85
N SER A 188 12.66 -3.59 1.14
CA SER A 188 13.50 -4.80 1.20
C SER A 188 14.19 -5.08 -0.13
N GLY A 189 13.45 -4.99 -1.24
CA GLY A 189 13.98 -5.18 -2.59
C GLY A 189 15.08 -4.17 -2.92
N ILE A 190 14.89 -2.89 -2.60
CA ILE A 190 15.90 -1.82 -2.80
C ILE A 190 17.17 -2.11 -2.02
N VAL A 191 17.04 -2.41 -0.72
CA VAL A 191 18.18 -2.67 0.16
C VAL A 191 18.95 -3.92 -0.28
N LEU A 192 18.24 -5.00 -0.58
CA LEU A 192 18.84 -6.24 -1.06
C LEU A 192 19.49 -6.07 -2.44
N TRP A 193 18.91 -5.27 -3.33
CA TRP A 193 19.54 -4.92 -4.61
C TRP A 193 20.83 -4.10 -4.39
N GLY A 194 20.79 -3.10 -3.51
CA GLY A 194 21.99 -2.34 -3.14
C GLY A 194 23.10 -3.24 -2.57
N TYR A 195 22.76 -4.15 -1.67
CA TYR A 195 23.72 -5.12 -1.12
C TYR A 195 24.29 -6.03 -2.22
N ARG A 196 23.44 -6.48 -3.16
CA ARG A 196 23.85 -7.29 -4.30
C ARG A 196 24.79 -6.54 -5.25
N LEU A 197 24.59 -5.24 -5.47
CA LEU A 197 25.53 -4.40 -6.21
C LEU A 197 26.87 -4.30 -5.48
N TYR A 198 26.86 -4.07 -4.16
CA TYR A 198 28.08 -4.06 -3.35
C TYR A 198 28.90 -5.36 -3.47
N LEU A 199 28.21 -6.51 -3.47
CA LEU A 199 28.86 -7.82 -3.55
C LEU A 199 29.49 -8.14 -4.91
N HIS A 200 29.03 -7.57 -6.02
CA HIS A 200 29.45 -8.02 -7.35
C HIS A 200 29.82 -6.91 -8.33
N GLU A 201 29.26 -5.71 -8.19
CA GLU A 201 29.42 -4.64 -9.15
C GLU A 201 30.42 -3.58 -8.65
N VAL A 202 31.25 -3.12 -9.58
CA VAL A 202 32.22 -2.02 -9.33
C VAL A 202 31.87 -0.78 -10.13
N ASN A 203 31.00 -0.92 -11.14
CA ASN A 203 30.65 0.19 -12.00
C ASN A 203 29.55 1.06 -11.36
N TRP A 204 29.93 2.29 -11.03
CA TRP A 204 29.08 3.34 -10.45
C TRP A 204 27.76 3.57 -11.20
N THR A 205 27.70 3.36 -12.52
CA THR A 205 26.46 3.59 -13.30
C THR A 205 25.31 2.66 -12.90
N HIS A 206 25.60 1.47 -12.37
CA HIS A 206 24.55 0.55 -11.90
C HIS A 206 23.85 1.07 -10.65
N TRP A 207 24.53 1.89 -9.84
CA TRP A 207 23.93 2.47 -8.64
C TRP A 207 22.86 3.50 -8.97
N PHE A 208 22.95 4.19 -10.12
CA PHE A 208 21.89 5.09 -10.58
C PHE A 208 20.57 4.39 -10.85
N GLN A 209 20.58 3.10 -11.15
CA GLN A 209 19.36 2.35 -11.39
C GLN A 209 18.47 2.33 -10.14
N LEU A 210 19.07 2.44 -8.93
CA LEU A 210 18.34 2.47 -7.66
C LEU A 210 17.62 3.79 -7.39
N VAL A 211 17.88 4.85 -8.17
CA VAL A 211 17.07 6.08 -8.13
C VAL A 211 15.61 5.75 -8.43
N LEU A 212 15.35 4.94 -9.47
CA LEU A 212 13.98 4.61 -9.89
C LEU A 212 13.14 3.95 -8.78
N PRO A 213 13.57 2.83 -8.17
CA PRO A 213 12.76 2.19 -7.13
C PRO A 213 12.71 3.02 -5.83
N LEU A 214 13.71 3.85 -5.51
CA LEU A 214 13.61 4.81 -4.40
C LEU A 214 12.54 5.87 -4.67
N SER A 215 12.48 6.39 -5.89
CA SER A 215 11.44 7.31 -6.34
C SER A 215 10.05 6.68 -6.33
N VAL A 216 9.95 5.39 -6.65
CA VAL A 216 8.69 4.65 -6.48
C VAL A 216 8.32 4.59 -5.01
N LEU A 217 9.22 4.15 -4.13
CA LEU A 217 8.93 3.93 -2.72
C LEU A 217 8.32 5.18 -2.05
N ILE A 218 8.92 6.36 -2.27
CA ILE A 218 8.44 7.61 -1.66
C ILE A 218 7.09 8.10 -2.23
N LEU A 219 6.71 7.63 -3.43
CA LEU A 219 5.45 7.94 -4.09
C LEU A 219 4.38 6.86 -3.90
N LEU A 220 4.64 5.80 -3.13
CA LEU A 220 3.62 4.79 -2.80
C LEU A 220 2.65 5.27 -1.71
N LYS A 221 3.18 5.91 -0.65
CA LYS A 221 2.40 6.44 0.48
C LYS A 221 3.27 7.38 1.32
N ASP A 222 2.64 8.29 2.06
CA ASP A 222 3.32 9.25 2.97
C ASP A 222 4.19 8.57 4.03
N SER A 223 3.70 7.47 4.60
CA SER A 223 4.42 6.69 5.61
C SER A 223 5.68 5.99 5.06
N ALA A 224 5.95 6.07 3.76
CA ALA A 224 7.16 5.54 3.13
C ALA A 224 8.40 6.41 3.36
N LEU A 225 8.26 7.65 3.83
CA LEU A 225 9.39 8.58 3.99
C LEU A 225 10.52 8.01 4.89
N PRO A 226 10.26 7.47 6.10
CA PRO A 226 11.32 6.89 6.93
C PRO A 226 12.04 5.72 6.25
N LEU A 227 11.30 4.85 5.55
CA LEU A 227 11.86 3.73 4.79
C LEU A 227 12.71 4.21 3.61
N THR A 228 12.27 5.26 2.92
CA THR A 228 13.02 5.84 1.79
C THR A 228 14.34 6.45 2.28
N LEU A 229 14.32 7.24 3.35
CA LEU A 229 15.53 7.81 3.94
C LEU A 229 16.50 6.73 4.40
N SER A 230 15.99 5.69 5.06
CA SER A 230 16.77 4.50 5.44
C SER A 230 17.39 3.81 4.22
N GLY A 231 16.63 3.67 3.14
CA GLY A 231 17.09 3.09 1.88
C GLY A 231 18.19 3.92 1.21
N ILE A 232 18.03 5.25 1.19
CA ILE A 232 19.05 6.19 0.68
C ILE A 232 20.35 6.04 1.47
N VAL A 233 20.29 6.02 2.81
CA VAL A 233 21.47 5.88 3.67
C VAL A 233 22.17 4.54 3.39
N LEU A 234 21.43 3.44 3.35
CA LEU A 234 21.98 2.11 3.10
C LEU A 234 22.62 1.98 1.72
N VAL A 235 21.89 2.35 0.67
CA VAL A 235 22.38 2.25 -0.71
C VAL A 235 23.59 3.16 -0.93
N SER A 236 23.57 4.38 -0.40
CA SER A 236 24.70 5.30 -0.46
C SER A 236 25.92 4.75 0.30
N GLY A 237 25.70 4.19 1.50
CA GLY A 237 26.74 3.52 2.29
C GLY A 237 27.35 2.33 1.56
N PHE A 238 26.54 1.51 0.89
CA PHE A 238 27.01 0.40 0.06
C PHE A 238 27.81 0.88 -1.16
N ALA A 239 27.36 1.93 -1.84
CA ALA A 239 28.09 2.54 -2.94
C ALA A 239 29.48 3.01 -2.48
N LEU A 240 29.55 3.73 -1.37
CA LEU A 240 30.80 4.22 -0.77
C LEU A 240 31.72 3.06 -0.34
N ALA A 241 31.17 2.05 0.35
CA ALA A 241 31.95 0.89 0.81
C ALA A 241 32.49 0.02 -0.35
N SER A 242 31.73 -0.10 -1.44
CA SER A 242 32.16 -0.86 -2.63
C SER A 242 33.42 -0.26 -3.26
N LEU A 243 33.55 1.06 -3.21
CA LEU A 243 34.68 1.80 -3.77
C LEU A 243 35.90 1.73 -2.87
N TYR A 244 35.71 1.86 -1.55
CA TYR A 244 36.80 1.76 -0.57
C TYR A 244 37.44 0.37 -0.56
N SER A 245 36.63 -0.69 -0.63
CA SER A 245 37.11 -2.07 -0.46
C SER A 245 37.87 -2.65 -1.66
N ARG A 246 37.64 -2.17 -2.89
CA ARG A 246 38.11 -2.86 -4.11
C ARG A 246 39.32 -2.27 -4.82
N ARG A 247 39.83 -1.09 -4.44
CA ARG A 247 41.02 -0.51 -5.11
C ARG A 247 41.98 0.16 -4.13
N LYS A 248 43.10 -0.54 -3.83
CA LYS A 248 44.21 -0.08 -2.97
C LYS A 248 45.12 0.99 -3.60
N SER A 249 44.91 1.34 -4.86
CA SER A 249 45.77 2.27 -5.59
C SER A 249 44.94 3.11 -6.55
N PHE A 250 45.08 4.45 -6.49
CA PHE A 250 44.80 5.49 -7.52
C PHE A 250 43.91 6.69 -7.17
N LYS A 251 44.34 7.84 -7.73
CA LYS A 251 43.72 9.17 -7.96
C LYS A 251 42.29 9.36 -7.39
N THR A 252 42.26 9.72 -6.12
CA THR A 252 41.08 9.94 -5.26
C THR A 252 40.07 10.97 -5.78
N GLY A 253 40.51 12.03 -6.49
CA GLY A 253 39.64 13.16 -6.83
C GLY A 253 38.52 12.86 -7.85
N PHE A 254 38.77 12.05 -8.88
CA PHE A 254 37.80 11.86 -9.98
C PHE A 254 36.64 10.93 -9.61
N TRP A 255 36.92 9.85 -8.87
CA TRP A 255 35.91 8.87 -8.46
C TRP A 255 35.06 9.33 -7.29
N TRP A 256 35.63 10.12 -6.38
CA TRP A 256 34.87 10.75 -5.30
C TRP A 256 33.76 11.65 -5.85
N LYS A 257 34.05 12.47 -6.88
CA LYS A 257 33.05 13.32 -7.55
C LYS A 257 31.89 12.51 -8.15
N ARG A 258 32.17 11.37 -8.79
CA ARG A 258 31.13 10.49 -9.36
C ARG A 258 30.27 9.82 -8.29
N THR A 259 30.88 9.42 -7.18
CA THR A 259 30.17 8.80 -6.06
C THR A 259 29.30 9.80 -5.34
N LEU A 260 29.82 11.00 -5.12
CA LEU A 260 29.04 12.12 -4.61
C LEU A 260 27.85 12.42 -5.52
N LEU A 261 28.04 12.42 -6.84
CA LEU A 261 26.95 12.57 -7.79
C LEU A 261 25.90 11.44 -7.67
N VAL A 262 26.32 10.19 -7.50
CA VAL A 262 25.39 9.06 -7.25
C VAL A 262 24.59 9.30 -5.97
N VAL A 263 25.24 9.61 -4.85
CA VAL A 263 24.57 9.86 -3.57
C VAL A 263 23.61 11.05 -3.67
N LEU A 264 24.05 12.12 -4.35
CA LEU A 264 23.22 13.31 -4.59
C LEU A 264 21.96 12.93 -5.39
N LEU A 265 22.10 12.18 -6.49
CA LEU A 265 20.96 11.81 -7.34
C LEU A 265 20.04 10.78 -6.67
N LEU A 266 20.58 9.84 -5.90
CA LEU A 266 19.80 8.92 -5.06
C LEU A 266 18.95 9.65 -4.02
N THR A 267 19.35 10.87 -3.63
CA THR A 267 18.64 11.67 -2.63
C THR A 267 17.71 12.68 -3.28
N LEU A 268 18.23 13.52 -4.18
CA LEU A 268 17.50 14.65 -4.73
C LEU A 268 16.34 14.20 -5.62
N ILE A 269 16.51 13.20 -6.49
CA ILE A 269 15.45 12.82 -7.44
C ILE A 269 14.20 12.28 -6.71
N PRO A 270 14.28 11.31 -5.78
CA PRO A 270 13.09 10.88 -5.03
C PRO A 270 12.41 12.02 -4.27
N LEU A 271 13.19 12.89 -3.62
CA LEU A 271 12.64 14.02 -2.86
C LEU A 271 11.99 15.07 -3.77
N SER A 272 12.59 15.39 -4.92
CA SER A 272 12.01 16.31 -5.90
C SER A 272 10.70 15.78 -6.48
N LEU A 273 10.61 14.48 -6.75
CA LEU A 273 9.36 13.87 -7.21
C LEU A 273 8.28 13.92 -6.13
N ARG A 274 8.62 13.62 -4.88
CA ARG A 274 7.69 13.78 -3.75
C ARG A 274 7.22 15.23 -3.60
N PHE A 275 8.14 16.19 -3.73
CA PHE A 275 7.81 17.62 -3.68
C PHE A 275 6.91 18.04 -4.84
N SER A 276 7.15 17.53 -6.06
CA SER A 276 6.28 17.81 -7.21
C SER A 276 4.84 17.33 -7.00
N TRP A 277 4.64 16.22 -6.26
CA TRP A 277 3.30 15.75 -5.90
C TRP A 277 2.61 16.74 -4.96
N HIS A 278 3.33 17.20 -3.94
CA HIS A 278 2.82 18.18 -2.99
C HIS A 278 2.39 19.48 -3.68
N LEU A 279 3.24 20.03 -4.57
CA LEU A 279 2.88 21.20 -5.39
C LEU A 279 1.63 20.96 -6.25
N ASN A 280 1.50 19.76 -6.84
CA ASN A 280 0.31 19.42 -7.62
C ASN A 280 -0.95 19.36 -6.75
N ARG A 281 -0.88 18.84 -5.52
CA ARG A 281 -2.01 18.82 -4.58
C ARG A 281 -2.41 20.23 -4.15
N GLU A 282 -1.45 21.11 -3.87
CA GLU A 282 -1.73 22.51 -3.55
C GLU A 282 -2.41 23.25 -4.70
N ALA A 283 -1.98 23.00 -5.94
CA ALA A 283 -2.59 23.59 -7.13
C ALA A 283 -4.06 23.17 -7.32
N GLU A 284 -4.43 21.98 -6.86
CA GLU A 284 -5.81 21.46 -6.85
C GLU A 284 -6.62 21.92 -5.62
N GLY A 285 -6.06 22.80 -4.76
CA GLY A 285 -6.72 23.25 -3.53
C GLY A 285 -6.79 22.19 -2.42
N ILE A 286 -6.03 21.11 -2.54
CA ILE A 286 -5.97 20.04 -1.54
C ILE A 286 -4.90 20.40 -0.51
N SER A 287 -5.33 20.84 0.67
CA SER A 287 -4.40 21.17 1.75
C SER A 287 -3.85 19.91 2.42
N SER A 288 -2.53 19.80 2.52
CA SER A 288 -1.82 18.75 3.28
C SER A 288 -1.83 18.99 4.80
N THR A 289 -2.69 19.89 5.29
CA THR A 289 -2.68 20.41 6.67
C THR A 289 -3.40 19.52 7.68
N GLY A 290 -3.92 18.36 7.26
CA GLY A 290 -4.46 17.38 8.20
C GLY A 290 -3.39 16.82 9.12
N ARG A 291 -3.73 16.54 10.38
CA ARG A 291 -2.83 15.88 11.37
C ARG A 291 -2.36 14.47 10.96
N GLU A 292 -2.93 13.94 9.88
CA GLU A 292 -2.63 12.62 9.31
C GLU A 292 -1.49 12.64 8.28
N SER A 293 -1.11 13.83 7.78
CA SER A 293 0.05 13.97 6.90
C SER A 293 1.35 14.01 7.69
N ALA A 294 2.47 13.59 7.09
CA ALA A 294 3.78 13.60 7.77
C ALA A 294 4.19 15.00 8.27
N SER A 295 3.88 16.05 7.49
CA SER A 295 4.14 17.45 7.86
C SER A 295 3.20 17.94 8.97
N GLY A 296 1.90 17.59 8.89
CA GLY A 296 0.93 17.94 9.93
C GLY A 296 1.23 17.25 11.26
N LEU A 297 1.78 16.04 11.21
CA LEU A 297 2.19 15.30 12.38
C LEU A 297 3.41 15.92 13.07
N ILE A 298 4.43 16.35 12.29
CA ILE A 298 5.61 17.02 12.84
C ILE A 298 5.20 18.35 13.48
N ALA A 299 4.35 19.14 12.82
CA ALA A 299 3.82 20.38 13.40
C ALA A 299 3.05 20.11 14.70
N ALA A 300 2.16 19.11 14.71
CA ALA A 300 1.39 18.74 15.89
C ALA A 300 2.26 18.20 17.05
N LEU A 301 3.35 17.48 16.75
CA LEU A 301 4.32 17.03 17.76
C LEU A 301 5.11 18.20 18.36
N LEU A 302 5.42 19.22 17.55
CA LEU A 302 6.14 20.41 18.00
C LEU A 302 5.24 21.37 18.79
N GLU A 303 3.94 21.39 18.52
CA GLU A 303 2.98 22.26 19.19
C GLU A 303 2.46 21.70 20.55
N GLU A 304 2.78 20.46 20.93
CA GLU A 304 2.38 19.79 22.19
C GLU A 304 0.88 19.89 22.57
N THR A 305 -0.02 20.20 21.62
CA THR A 305 -1.46 20.35 21.89
C THR A 305 -2.18 19.00 21.88
N SER A 306 -1.87 18.11 22.85
CA SER A 306 -2.63 16.86 22.97
C SER A 306 -4.06 17.17 23.44
N THR A 307 -5.03 16.99 22.56
CA THR A 307 -6.47 17.20 22.83
C THR A 307 -7.09 16.06 23.66
N VAL A 308 -6.27 15.17 24.23
CA VAL A 308 -6.68 13.93 24.89
C VAL A 308 -6.56 14.09 26.40
N SER A 309 -7.61 13.70 27.14
CA SER A 309 -7.61 13.79 28.60
C SER A 309 -6.49 12.94 29.24
N PRO A 310 -5.92 13.33 30.40
CA PRO A 310 -4.85 12.58 31.06
C PRO A 310 -5.20 11.11 31.32
N LYS A 311 -6.46 10.84 31.70
CA LYS A 311 -6.97 9.48 31.92
C LYS A 311 -6.93 8.64 30.64
N LEU A 312 -7.33 9.23 29.51
CA LEU A 312 -7.36 8.53 28.23
C LEU A 312 -5.94 8.31 27.70
N LYS A 313 -5.03 9.26 27.94
CA LYS A 313 -3.61 9.10 27.64
C LYS A 313 -2.99 7.94 28.43
N ALA A 314 -3.21 7.86 29.74
CA ALA A 314 -2.74 6.74 30.56
C ALA A 314 -3.30 5.39 30.09
N GLN A 315 -4.58 5.34 29.71
CA GLN A 315 -5.18 4.13 29.14
C GLN A 315 -4.54 3.75 27.80
N TYR A 316 -4.29 4.72 26.93
CA TYR A 316 -3.58 4.51 25.67
C TYR A 316 -2.17 3.94 25.89
N GLU A 317 -1.40 4.52 26.81
CA GLU A 317 -0.03 4.07 27.11
C GLU A 317 0.00 2.63 27.64
N ALA A 318 -0.93 2.29 28.53
CA ALA A 318 -1.10 0.92 29.03
C ALA A 318 -1.47 -0.05 27.90
N ASN A 319 -2.46 0.30 27.07
CA ASN A 319 -2.89 -0.52 25.95
C ASN A 319 -1.78 -0.69 24.90
N PHE A 320 -1.02 0.36 24.61
CA PHE A 320 0.07 0.31 23.62
C PHE A 320 1.19 -0.63 24.08
N THR A 321 1.54 -0.56 25.36
CA THR A 321 2.51 -1.47 25.99
C THR A 321 2.02 -2.91 25.90
N ASP A 322 0.75 -3.14 26.24
CA ASP A 322 0.13 -4.47 26.19
C ASP A 322 0.13 -5.05 24.77
N VAL A 323 -0.18 -4.24 23.75
CA VAL A 323 -0.13 -4.67 22.35
C VAL A 323 1.29 -4.99 21.90
N ILE A 324 2.29 -4.16 22.19
CA ILE A 324 3.68 -4.45 21.79
C ILE A 324 4.20 -5.76 22.42
N LEU A 325 3.80 -6.04 23.66
CA LEU A 325 4.23 -7.23 24.39
C LEU A 325 3.47 -8.50 23.98
N HIS A 326 2.17 -8.40 23.73
CA HIS A 326 1.30 -9.58 23.64
C HIS A 326 0.57 -9.74 22.31
N GLN A 327 0.43 -8.70 21.48
CA GLN A 327 -0.22 -8.84 20.18
C GLN A 327 0.61 -9.74 19.27
N GLN A 328 -0.01 -10.82 18.83
CA GLN A 328 0.59 -11.77 17.90
C GLN A 328 0.74 -11.12 16.52
N LEU A 329 1.89 -11.35 15.89
CA LEU A 329 2.20 -10.83 14.55
C LEU A 329 1.43 -11.61 13.49
N GLY A 330 1.49 -12.95 13.55
CA GLY A 330 0.73 -13.82 12.67
C GLY A 330 -0.78 -13.71 12.88
N LYS A 331 -1.53 -13.77 11.77
CA LYS A 331 -3.00 -13.90 11.78
C LYS A 331 -3.36 -15.39 11.84
N ASN A 332 -4.38 -15.77 12.62
CA ASN A 332 -4.92 -17.14 12.62
C ASN A 332 -6.19 -17.28 11.76
N LYS A 333 -6.89 -16.16 11.55
CA LYS A 333 -8.05 -16.05 10.67
C LYS A 333 -8.11 -14.65 10.06
N ILE A 334 -8.70 -14.54 8.88
CA ILE A 334 -9.04 -13.24 8.31
C ILE A 334 -10.21 -12.68 9.12
N ASN A 335 -10.06 -11.48 9.70
CA ASN A 335 -11.17 -10.79 10.32
C ASN A 335 -11.97 -10.06 9.24
N THR A 336 -13.10 -10.64 8.83
CA THR A 336 -13.99 -10.07 7.81
C THR A 336 -15.04 -9.10 8.35
N ARG A 337 -15.10 -8.92 9.68
CA ARG A 337 -16.11 -8.06 10.34
C ARG A 337 -15.59 -6.67 10.70
N TYR A 338 -14.27 -6.47 10.73
CA TYR A 338 -13.65 -5.20 11.13
C TYR A 338 -12.39 -4.95 10.29
N ASN A 339 -11.95 -3.69 10.21
CA ASN A 339 -10.58 -3.38 9.77
C ASN A 339 -9.57 -3.97 10.76
N GLU A 340 -9.19 -5.20 10.46
CA GLU A 340 -8.05 -6.02 10.87
C GLU A 340 -7.55 -6.07 12.32
N TYR A 341 -7.45 -4.97 13.06
CA TYR A 341 -7.10 -5.00 14.47
C TYR A 341 -7.67 -3.82 15.26
N ASN A 342 -8.22 -4.13 16.44
CA ASN A 342 -8.67 -3.20 17.47
C ASN A 342 -8.27 -3.84 18.81
N PHE A 343 -7.82 -3.05 19.78
CA PHE A 343 -7.37 -3.54 21.10
C PHE A 343 -8.37 -4.50 21.76
N ARG A 344 -9.68 -4.29 21.55
CA ARG A 344 -10.75 -5.17 22.04
C ARG A 344 -10.66 -6.61 21.53
N LEU A 345 -9.92 -6.83 20.45
CA LEU A 345 -9.70 -8.13 19.81
C LEU A 345 -8.44 -8.83 20.29
N LEU A 346 -7.58 -8.20 21.11
CA LEU A 346 -6.33 -8.79 21.60
C LEU A 346 -6.57 -10.17 22.23
N ALA A 347 -7.66 -10.31 22.99
CA ALA A 347 -8.02 -11.57 23.63
C ALA A 347 -8.29 -12.74 22.65
N GLN A 348 -8.50 -12.44 21.36
CA GLN A 348 -8.71 -13.44 20.30
C GLN A 348 -7.39 -13.95 19.68
N PHE A 349 -6.25 -13.32 19.98
CA PHE A 349 -4.92 -13.69 19.49
C PHE A 349 -4.10 -14.33 20.61
N LYS A 350 -4.49 -15.54 21.04
CA LYS A 350 -3.85 -16.26 22.16
C LYS A 350 -3.28 -17.63 21.77
N GLU A 351 -2.81 -17.79 20.54
CA GLU A 351 -2.17 -19.04 20.17
C GLU A 351 -0.80 -19.22 20.84
N PRO A 352 -0.49 -20.42 21.36
CA PRO A 352 0.78 -20.66 21.99
C PRO A 352 1.91 -20.54 20.96
N TYR A 353 3.04 -19.96 21.37
CA TYR A 353 4.28 -19.86 20.58
C TYR A 353 4.31 -18.89 19.38
N ARG A 354 3.30 -18.04 19.22
CA ARG A 354 3.36 -16.91 18.27
C ARG A 354 4.24 -15.78 18.80
N LEU A 355 4.93 -15.11 17.89
CA LEU A 355 5.74 -13.94 18.18
C LEU A 355 4.86 -12.71 18.38
N SER A 356 5.24 -11.89 19.36
CA SER A 356 4.81 -10.51 19.50
C SER A 356 5.84 -9.57 18.89
N VAL A 357 5.57 -8.27 18.90
CA VAL A 357 6.52 -7.27 18.40
C VAL A 357 7.86 -7.38 19.14
N VAL A 358 7.83 -7.41 20.48
CA VAL A 358 9.07 -7.49 21.28
C VAL A 358 9.80 -8.81 21.06
N SER A 359 9.11 -9.95 21.10
CA SER A 359 9.80 -11.24 20.95
C SER A 359 10.38 -11.41 19.54
N PHE A 360 9.72 -10.89 18.50
CA PHE A 360 10.29 -10.83 17.16
C PHE A 360 11.53 -9.93 17.09
N LEU A 361 11.50 -8.72 17.67
CA LEU A 361 12.66 -7.82 17.67
C LEU A 361 13.86 -8.42 18.41
N LEU A 362 13.63 -9.06 19.56
CA LEU A 362 14.68 -9.77 20.30
C LEU A 362 15.25 -10.94 19.48
N LEU A 363 14.39 -11.75 18.87
CA LEU A 363 14.81 -12.84 18.00
C LEU A 363 15.61 -12.31 16.80
N TYR A 364 15.19 -11.21 16.19
CA TYR A 364 15.90 -10.56 15.10
C TYR A 364 17.29 -10.05 15.51
N ILE A 365 17.42 -9.48 16.71
CA ILE A 365 18.72 -9.05 17.25
C ILE A 365 19.65 -10.26 17.41
N LEU A 366 19.18 -11.32 18.07
CA LEU A 366 19.96 -12.55 18.26
C LEU A 366 20.37 -13.16 16.91
N TRP A 367 19.43 -13.24 15.98
CA TRP A 367 19.69 -13.71 14.61
C TRP A 367 20.73 -12.84 13.91
N SER A 368 20.62 -11.52 14.02
CA SER A 368 21.56 -10.58 13.41
C SER A 368 22.98 -10.75 13.95
N LEU A 369 23.12 -10.99 15.26
CA LEU A 369 24.42 -11.29 15.87
C LEU A 369 25.02 -12.59 15.30
N VAL A 370 24.22 -13.64 15.14
CA VAL A 370 24.67 -14.90 14.50
C VAL A 370 25.13 -14.64 13.06
N LEU A 371 24.37 -13.87 12.28
CA LEU A 371 24.73 -13.52 10.91
C LEU A 371 26.05 -12.75 10.85
N ILE A 372 26.20 -11.70 11.67
CA ILE A 372 27.36 -10.82 11.66
C ILE A 372 28.62 -11.55 12.15
N PHE A 373 28.54 -12.25 13.27
CA PHE A 373 29.72 -12.79 13.93
C PHE A 373 30.09 -14.20 13.48
N MET A 374 29.12 -15.04 13.08
CA MET A 374 29.37 -16.44 12.72
C MET A 374 29.33 -16.69 11.21
N ILE A 375 28.31 -16.18 10.50
CA ILE A 375 28.10 -16.51 9.09
C ILE A 375 28.91 -15.61 8.16
N PHE A 376 28.82 -14.29 8.36
CA PHE A 376 29.42 -13.24 7.54
C PHE A 376 30.56 -12.51 8.27
N SER A 377 31.34 -13.24 9.07
CA SER A 377 32.44 -12.71 9.90
C SER A 377 33.52 -11.92 9.15
N LYS A 378 33.60 -12.06 7.81
CA LYS A 378 34.51 -11.29 6.94
C LYS A 378 33.93 -9.95 6.46
N GLN A 379 32.64 -9.72 6.63
CA GLN A 379 31.93 -8.53 6.17
C GLN A 379 31.15 -7.85 7.32
N LYS A 380 31.65 -7.95 8.55
CA LYS A 380 30.95 -7.52 9.77
C LYS A 380 30.38 -6.12 9.66
N ILE A 381 31.17 -5.14 9.22
CA ILE A 381 30.73 -3.73 9.14
C ILE A 381 29.52 -3.58 8.21
N VAL A 382 29.60 -4.11 6.99
CA VAL A 382 28.51 -4.00 6.01
C VAL A 382 27.29 -4.77 6.47
N MET A 383 27.48 -5.93 7.12
CA MET A 383 26.36 -6.67 7.70
C MET A 383 25.72 -5.98 8.90
N SER A 384 26.50 -5.31 9.74
CA SER A 384 26.00 -4.47 10.82
C SER A 384 25.16 -3.31 10.28
N TRP A 385 25.55 -2.71 9.15
CA TRP A 385 24.72 -1.69 8.49
C TRP A 385 23.43 -2.30 7.93
N LEU A 386 23.55 -3.38 7.14
CA LEU A 386 22.44 -4.05 6.47
C LEU A 386 21.37 -4.55 7.44
N LEU A 387 21.74 -5.00 8.63
CA LEU A 387 20.79 -5.52 9.63
C LEU A 387 20.42 -4.48 10.70
N GLY A 388 21.36 -3.61 11.06
CA GLY A 388 21.20 -2.63 12.13
C GLY A 388 20.42 -1.38 11.72
N ILE A 389 20.65 -0.82 10.52
CA ILE A 389 19.93 0.38 10.07
C ILE A 389 18.42 0.09 9.91
N PRO A 390 17.98 -1.02 9.28
CA PRO A 390 16.55 -1.36 9.26
C PRO A 390 15.95 -1.54 10.66
N LEU A 391 16.70 -2.13 11.61
CA LEU A 391 16.24 -2.28 12.99
C LEU A 391 16.05 -0.92 13.67
N LEU A 392 17.03 -0.02 13.58
CA LEU A 392 16.92 1.33 14.11
C LEU A 392 15.77 2.10 13.46
N THR A 393 15.59 1.95 12.14
CA THR A 393 14.47 2.52 11.40
C THR A 393 13.13 2.00 11.94
N SER A 394 13.04 0.71 12.24
CA SER A 394 11.84 0.08 12.78
C SER A 394 11.52 0.58 14.19
N LEU A 395 12.53 0.70 15.05
CA LEU A 395 12.37 1.26 16.40
C LEU A 395 11.92 2.73 16.35
N ALA A 396 12.53 3.53 15.48
CA ALA A 396 12.14 4.92 15.28
C ALA A 396 10.68 5.03 14.77
N TYR A 397 10.29 4.18 13.82
CA TYR A 397 8.93 4.16 13.29
C TYR A 397 7.89 3.77 14.35
N LEU A 398 8.17 2.72 15.14
CA LEU A 398 7.29 2.32 16.25
C LEU A 398 7.20 3.41 17.34
N GLY A 399 8.30 4.12 17.60
CA GLY A 399 8.31 5.28 18.48
C GLY A 399 7.48 6.45 17.94
N LEU A 400 7.61 6.78 16.65
CA LEU A 400 6.77 7.78 16.00
C LEU A 400 5.30 7.39 16.03
N MET A 401 4.99 6.11 15.81
CA MET A 401 3.64 5.58 15.96
C MET A 401 3.10 5.76 17.39
N TYR A 402 3.91 5.46 18.41
CA TYR A 402 3.55 5.68 19.80
C TYR A 402 3.20 7.16 20.10
N LEU A 403 3.96 8.10 19.54
CA LEU A 403 3.75 9.53 19.75
C LEU A 403 2.55 10.08 18.94
N SER A 404 2.31 9.53 17.75
CA SER A 404 1.31 10.04 16.79
C SER A 404 -0.11 9.56 17.03
N TYR A 405 -0.32 8.37 17.58
CA TYR A 405 -1.66 7.78 17.73
C TYR A 405 -2.67 8.68 18.45
N PRO A 406 -2.34 9.30 19.60
CA PRO A 406 -3.24 10.23 20.29
C PRO A 406 -3.58 11.47 19.46
N LEU A 407 -2.65 11.93 18.62
CA LEU A 407 -2.82 13.12 17.79
C LEU A 407 -3.74 12.84 16.59
N ILE A 408 -3.60 11.65 15.98
CA ILE A 408 -4.38 11.24 14.81
C ILE A 408 -5.77 10.75 15.22
N HIS A 409 -5.86 9.88 16.22
CA HIS A 409 -7.10 9.17 16.53
C HIS A 409 -7.90 9.78 17.69
N GLY A 410 -7.35 10.79 18.39
CA GLY A 410 -8.03 11.49 19.47
C GLY A 410 -8.60 10.53 20.52
N GLU A 411 -9.92 10.59 20.72
CA GLU A 411 -10.60 9.73 21.70
C GLU A 411 -10.52 8.23 21.39
N ARG A 412 -10.30 7.87 20.12
CA ARG A 412 -10.18 6.47 19.68
C ARG A 412 -8.77 5.91 19.84
N ALA A 413 -7.78 6.73 20.23
CA ALA A 413 -6.39 6.29 20.34
C ALA A 413 -6.18 5.02 21.19
N PRO A 414 -6.85 4.83 22.36
CA PRO A 414 -6.70 3.60 23.14
C PRO A 414 -7.20 2.33 22.44
N LEU A 415 -7.99 2.45 21.37
CA LEU A 415 -8.44 1.30 20.57
C LEU A 415 -7.35 0.76 19.65
N LEU A 416 -6.26 1.52 19.40
CA LEU A 416 -5.13 1.09 18.58
C LEU A 416 -5.54 0.51 17.22
N VAL A 417 -6.52 1.15 16.59
CA VAL A 417 -7.09 0.72 15.31
C VAL A 417 -5.98 0.59 14.28
N SER A 418 -5.91 -0.53 13.57
CA SER A 418 -4.90 -0.80 12.52
C SER A 418 -3.45 -0.92 13.01
N PHE A 419 -3.18 -0.98 14.33
CA PHE A 419 -1.81 -1.07 14.85
C PHE A 419 -0.96 -2.12 14.15
N LEU A 420 -1.51 -3.33 13.98
CA LEU A 420 -0.78 -4.46 13.42
C LEU A 420 -0.32 -4.18 11.98
N ARG A 421 -1.14 -3.47 11.20
CA ARG A 421 -0.81 -3.07 9.82
C ARG A 421 0.40 -2.14 9.81
N TYR A 422 0.38 -1.13 10.67
CA TYR A 422 1.46 -0.15 10.78
C TYR A 422 2.75 -0.78 11.29
N ALA A 423 2.68 -1.68 12.28
CA ALA A 423 3.84 -2.44 12.74
C ALA A 423 4.41 -3.31 11.62
N HIS A 424 3.57 -4.00 10.86
CA HIS A 424 3.98 -4.83 9.73
C HIS A 424 4.75 -4.08 8.65
N THR A 425 4.47 -2.79 8.45
CA THR A 425 5.25 -1.91 7.53
C THR A 425 6.76 -1.99 7.80
N VAL A 426 7.17 -2.13 9.07
CA VAL A 426 8.59 -2.15 9.48
C VAL A 426 9.09 -3.50 9.98
N LEU A 427 8.20 -4.42 10.35
CA LEU A 427 8.61 -5.78 10.78
C LEU A 427 8.84 -6.74 9.60
N LEU A 428 8.02 -6.66 8.54
CA LEU A 428 8.21 -7.49 7.35
C LEU A 428 9.59 -7.27 6.68
N PRO A 429 10.13 -6.04 6.57
CA PRO A 429 11.48 -5.84 6.08
C PRO A 429 12.57 -6.51 6.89
N LEU A 430 12.45 -6.52 8.23
CA LEU A 430 13.41 -7.21 9.08
C LEU A 430 13.42 -8.71 8.77
N LEU A 431 12.26 -9.32 8.57
CA LEU A 431 12.16 -10.72 8.15
C LEU A 431 12.78 -10.92 6.76
N LEU A 432 12.37 -10.13 5.77
CA LEU A 432 12.81 -10.28 4.37
C LEU A 432 14.30 -10.05 4.19
N ILE A 433 14.87 -9.03 4.84
CA ILE A 433 16.31 -8.74 4.79
C ILE A 433 17.07 -9.77 5.64
N GLY A 434 16.64 -10.01 6.88
CA GLY A 434 17.32 -10.88 7.83
C GLY A 434 17.46 -12.33 7.37
N LEU A 435 16.45 -12.88 6.70
CA LEU A 435 16.58 -14.21 6.07
C LEU A 435 17.01 -14.15 4.62
N GLY A 436 16.59 -13.12 3.88
CA GLY A 436 16.82 -13.04 2.45
C GLY A 436 18.28 -12.98 2.05
N VAL A 437 19.16 -12.42 2.89
CA VAL A 437 20.62 -12.39 2.64
C VAL A 437 21.27 -13.77 2.57
N LEU A 438 20.61 -14.80 3.11
CA LEU A 438 21.06 -16.19 3.02
C LEU A 438 20.50 -16.93 1.80
N ALA A 439 19.54 -16.33 1.09
CA ALA A 439 18.90 -16.96 -0.05
C ALA A 439 19.93 -17.24 -1.16
N PRO A 440 19.70 -18.28 -2.00
CA PRO A 440 20.65 -18.69 -3.03
C PRO A 440 21.06 -17.56 -4.01
N ALA A 441 20.19 -16.57 -4.21
CA ALA A 441 20.41 -15.40 -5.05
C ALA A 441 21.60 -14.53 -4.60
N PHE A 442 21.95 -14.54 -3.31
CA PHE A 442 23.04 -13.75 -2.73
C PHE A 442 24.30 -14.61 -2.47
N GLY A 443 24.27 -15.88 -2.85
CA GLY A 443 25.40 -16.80 -2.74
C GLY A 443 26.50 -16.52 -3.78
N SER A 444 27.77 -16.55 -3.36
CA SER A 444 28.90 -16.34 -4.28
C SER A 444 29.02 -17.47 -5.30
N SER A 445 28.76 -17.18 -6.57
CA SER A 445 28.91 -18.17 -7.65
C SER A 445 29.42 -17.55 -8.95
N ARG A 446 30.73 -17.27 -8.99
CA ARG A 446 31.47 -17.21 -10.26
C ARG A 446 32.86 -17.87 -10.23
N SER A 447 33.36 -18.32 -9.08
CA SER A 447 34.54 -19.18 -9.04
C SER A 447 34.30 -20.32 -8.04
N GLY A 448 34.56 -21.56 -8.44
CA GLY A 448 34.31 -22.77 -7.64
C GLY A 448 35.08 -22.86 -6.31
N LYS A 449 35.72 -21.79 -5.84
CA LYS A 449 36.57 -21.76 -4.65
C LYS A 449 35.83 -21.74 -3.30
N ASN A 450 34.49 -21.65 -3.25
CA ASN A 450 33.76 -21.58 -1.97
C ASN A 450 32.38 -22.29 -1.93
N SER A 451 32.29 -23.49 -2.52
CA SER A 451 31.06 -24.31 -2.53
C SER A 451 30.48 -24.57 -1.13
N TRP A 452 31.35 -24.76 -0.12
CA TRP A 452 30.93 -25.07 1.24
C TRP A 452 30.21 -23.91 1.95
N GLN A 453 30.68 -22.68 1.76
CA GLN A 453 30.03 -21.49 2.33
C GLN A 453 28.62 -21.29 1.74
N PHE A 454 28.45 -21.57 0.45
CA PHE A 454 27.16 -21.53 -0.23
C PHE A 454 26.19 -22.58 0.33
N ILE A 455 26.63 -23.84 0.42
CA ILE A 455 25.83 -24.94 0.99
C ILE A 455 25.42 -24.63 2.43
N ARG A 456 26.36 -24.15 3.25
CA ARG A 456 26.09 -23.76 4.63
C ARG A 456 25.04 -22.66 4.74
N ASN A 457 25.18 -21.56 3.99
CA ASN A 457 24.25 -20.44 4.06
C ASN A 457 22.82 -20.86 3.67
N ILE A 458 22.70 -21.68 2.64
CA ILE A 458 21.42 -22.21 2.17
C ILE A 458 20.82 -23.21 3.16
N GLY A 459 21.63 -24.09 3.75
CA GLY A 459 21.18 -25.01 4.80
C GLY A 459 20.64 -24.26 6.01
N VAL A 460 21.32 -23.19 6.42
CA VAL A 460 20.86 -22.28 7.49
C VAL A 460 19.56 -21.58 7.11
N PHE A 461 19.43 -21.09 5.87
CA PHE A 461 18.19 -20.50 5.37
C PHE A 461 17.02 -21.49 5.45
N ALA A 462 17.19 -22.72 4.93
CA ALA A 462 16.15 -23.73 4.95
C ALA A 462 15.76 -24.14 6.38
N MET A 463 16.74 -24.32 7.26
CA MET A 463 16.50 -24.64 8.67
C MET A 463 15.72 -23.53 9.38
N ALA A 464 16.15 -22.27 9.22
CA ALA A 464 15.47 -21.14 9.85
C ALA A 464 14.04 -20.97 9.30
N LEU A 465 13.83 -21.19 8.00
CA LEU A 465 12.50 -21.17 7.40
C LEU A 465 11.60 -22.27 7.98
N LEU A 466 12.11 -23.51 8.11
CA LEU A 466 11.35 -24.61 8.71
C LEU A 466 11.00 -24.35 10.18
N LEU A 467 11.94 -23.77 10.95
CA LEU A 467 11.68 -23.36 12.33
C LEU A 467 10.57 -22.32 12.40
N LEU A 468 10.63 -21.27 11.57
CA LEU A 468 9.58 -20.26 11.49
C LEU A 468 8.24 -20.88 11.11
N TYR A 469 8.19 -21.79 10.13
CA TYR A 469 6.95 -22.50 9.78
C TYR A 469 6.39 -23.35 10.92
N GLY A 470 7.23 -23.79 11.86
CA GLY A 470 6.83 -24.56 13.03
C GLY A 470 5.97 -23.75 14.01
N PHE A 471 6.38 -22.52 14.33
CA PHE A 471 5.72 -21.68 15.34
C PHE A 471 4.98 -20.45 14.78
N GLU A 472 5.28 -20.03 13.54
CA GLU A 472 4.59 -18.98 12.78
C GLU A 472 3.89 -19.56 11.54
N LYS A 473 2.98 -20.51 11.74
CA LYS A 473 2.22 -21.12 10.64
C LYS A 473 1.43 -20.06 9.84
N PRO A 474 1.62 -19.93 8.52
CA PRO A 474 0.92 -18.93 7.73
C PRO A 474 -0.52 -19.30 7.44
N VAL A 475 -1.41 -18.31 7.48
CA VAL A 475 -2.79 -18.44 6.98
C VAL A 475 -2.78 -18.22 5.48
N LEU A 476 -2.96 -19.30 4.72
CA LEU A 476 -2.88 -19.29 3.26
C LEU A 476 -4.20 -18.97 2.56
N SER A 477 -5.31 -18.81 3.28
CA SER A 477 -6.60 -18.51 2.65
C SER A 477 -6.59 -17.26 1.75
N PRO A 478 -5.88 -16.14 2.06
CA PRO A 478 -5.77 -15.01 1.13
C PRO A 478 -5.05 -15.33 -0.20
N PHE A 479 -4.43 -16.50 -0.34
CA PHE A 479 -3.68 -16.90 -1.54
C PHE A 479 -4.48 -17.84 -2.44
N ILE A 480 -5.50 -18.51 -1.89
CA ILE A 480 -6.22 -19.60 -2.57
C ILE A 480 -7.75 -19.45 -2.51
N THR A 481 -8.25 -18.43 -1.80
CA THR A 481 -9.69 -18.19 -1.66
C THR A 481 -10.06 -16.83 -2.28
N PRO A 482 -10.92 -16.80 -3.30
CA PRO A 482 -11.41 -15.56 -3.87
C PRO A 482 -12.21 -14.75 -2.85
N GLN A 483 -12.08 -13.42 -2.89
CA GLN A 483 -12.83 -12.52 -2.02
C GLN A 483 -14.24 -12.27 -2.55
N THR A 484 -15.11 -13.27 -2.46
CA THR A 484 -16.51 -13.19 -2.90
C THR A 484 -17.47 -13.38 -1.74
N PHE A 485 -18.73 -12.97 -1.93
CA PHE A 485 -19.78 -13.14 -0.93
C PHE A 485 -20.00 -14.62 -0.57
N GLU A 486 -19.91 -15.53 -1.54
CA GLU A 486 -20.09 -16.97 -1.35
C GLU A 486 -18.99 -17.56 -0.43
N ASN A 487 -17.75 -17.10 -0.58
CA ASN A 487 -16.62 -17.56 0.23
C ASN A 487 -16.53 -16.86 1.58
N HIS A 488 -17.09 -15.66 1.70
CA HIS A 488 -17.05 -14.85 2.91
C HIS A 488 -18.44 -14.28 3.27
N PRO A 489 -19.45 -15.12 3.51
CA PRO A 489 -20.84 -14.66 3.69
C PRO A 489 -21.01 -13.79 4.94
N ASN A 490 -20.09 -13.87 5.90
CA ASN A 490 -20.07 -13.07 7.14
C ASN A 490 -19.39 -11.70 6.99
N SER A 491 -18.85 -11.38 5.81
CA SER A 491 -18.20 -10.09 5.55
C SER A 491 -19.21 -9.01 5.26
N MET A 492 -19.38 -8.06 6.19
CA MET A 492 -20.29 -6.92 5.98
C MET A 492 -19.95 -6.17 4.68
N ALA A 493 -18.67 -5.97 4.36
CA ALA A 493 -18.27 -5.29 3.14
C ALA A 493 -18.85 -5.96 1.87
N LEU A 494 -18.81 -7.30 1.81
CA LEU A 494 -19.26 -8.06 0.65
C LEU A 494 -20.78 -8.21 0.61
N GLN A 495 -21.46 -8.39 1.76
CA GLN A 495 -22.93 -8.41 1.77
C GLN A 495 -23.47 -7.10 1.18
N TRP A 496 -22.91 -5.98 1.61
CA TRP A 496 -23.40 -4.66 1.20
C TRP A 496 -23.01 -4.31 -0.23
N SER A 497 -21.81 -4.66 -0.67
CA SER A 497 -21.44 -4.56 -2.08
C SER A 497 -22.44 -5.30 -2.96
N HIS A 498 -22.80 -6.54 -2.59
CA HIS A 498 -23.76 -7.36 -3.34
C HIS A 498 -25.13 -6.67 -3.49
N PHE A 499 -25.67 -6.04 -2.43
CA PHE A 499 -26.98 -5.39 -2.48
C PHE A 499 -26.97 -3.98 -3.11
N THR A 500 -25.90 -3.21 -2.92
CA THR A 500 -25.88 -1.79 -3.30
C THR A 500 -25.31 -1.53 -4.68
N ARG A 501 -24.36 -2.34 -5.15
CA ARG A 501 -23.61 -2.10 -6.40
C ARG A 501 -24.52 -1.87 -7.59
N ASN A 502 -25.54 -2.70 -7.79
CA ASN A 502 -26.40 -2.58 -8.98
C ASN A 502 -27.17 -1.25 -9.01
N ILE A 503 -27.62 -0.77 -7.84
CA ILE A 503 -28.37 0.48 -7.73
C ILE A 503 -27.42 1.67 -7.96
N THR A 504 -26.28 1.70 -7.28
CA THR A 504 -25.33 2.81 -7.36
C THR A 504 -24.66 2.90 -8.74
N GLU A 505 -24.36 1.79 -9.41
CA GLU A 505 -23.83 1.80 -10.79
C GLU A 505 -24.85 2.35 -11.81
N LYS A 506 -26.12 1.96 -11.67
CA LYS A 506 -27.21 2.53 -12.50
C LYS A 506 -27.38 4.02 -12.24
N MET A 507 -27.22 4.48 -11.00
CA MET A 507 -27.26 5.90 -10.68
C MET A 507 -26.04 6.64 -11.26
N ARG A 508 -24.83 6.09 -11.11
CA ARG A 508 -23.59 6.67 -11.64
C ARG A 508 -23.68 6.93 -13.14
N THR A 509 -24.10 5.91 -13.89
CA THR A 509 -24.24 6.01 -15.36
C THR A 509 -25.27 7.05 -15.79
N ARG A 510 -26.30 7.31 -14.97
CA ARG A 510 -27.31 8.36 -15.22
C ARG A 510 -26.86 9.76 -14.81
N LEU A 511 -26.07 9.87 -13.74
CA LEU A 511 -25.68 11.16 -13.17
C LEU A 511 -24.55 11.85 -13.93
N ASN A 512 -23.71 11.10 -14.65
CA ASN A 512 -22.58 11.62 -15.41
C ASN A 512 -21.68 12.55 -14.57
N LYS A 513 -21.67 13.87 -14.81
CA LYS A 513 -20.87 14.87 -14.08
C LYS A 513 -21.60 15.55 -12.91
N ALA A 514 -22.83 15.14 -12.62
CA ALA A 514 -23.63 15.75 -11.56
C ALA A 514 -23.11 15.40 -10.16
N SER A 515 -23.47 16.18 -9.16
CA SER A 515 -23.22 15.89 -7.75
C SER A 515 -24.47 15.35 -7.05
N VAL A 516 -24.28 14.45 -6.09
CA VAL A 516 -25.39 13.82 -5.34
C VAL A 516 -25.16 13.88 -3.83
N TRP A 517 -26.20 14.30 -3.12
CA TRP A 517 -26.25 14.24 -1.66
C TRP A 517 -27.21 13.13 -1.22
N ILE A 518 -26.80 12.31 -0.26
CA ILE A 518 -27.47 11.06 0.08
C ILE A 518 -27.77 11.04 1.57
N HIS A 519 -29.03 10.82 1.93
CA HIS A 519 -29.46 10.65 3.31
C HIS A 519 -29.60 9.17 3.67
N LEU A 520 -28.68 8.65 4.46
CA LEU A 520 -28.63 7.25 4.87
C LEU A 520 -28.68 7.15 6.41
N PRO A 521 -29.85 7.33 7.05
CA PRO A 521 -30.01 7.45 8.50
C PRO A 521 -29.90 6.11 9.25
N ILE A 522 -28.96 5.26 8.86
CA ILE A 522 -28.65 4.00 9.51
C ILE A 522 -27.42 4.17 10.41
N PRO A 523 -27.34 3.47 11.55
CA PRO A 523 -26.10 3.40 12.31
C PRO A 523 -25.04 2.69 11.47
N ASP A 524 -24.05 3.46 11.00
CA ASP A 524 -22.91 2.98 10.22
C ASP A 524 -21.61 3.24 11.01
N ASN A 525 -20.63 2.34 10.87
CA ASN A 525 -19.27 2.58 11.33
C ASN A 525 -18.42 3.38 10.32
N GLY A 526 -19.06 3.84 9.24
CA GLY A 526 -18.50 4.61 8.13
C GLY A 526 -18.24 3.77 6.88
N LEU A 527 -18.38 2.44 6.95
CA LEU A 527 -18.12 1.55 5.81
C LEU A 527 -19.18 1.73 4.71
N TYR A 528 -20.47 1.83 5.06
CA TYR A 528 -21.55 1.95 4.07
C TYR A 528 -21.48 3.27 3.31
N ALA A 529 -21.34 4.37 4.03
CA ALA A 529 -21.16 5.68 3.43
C ALA A 529 -19.95 5.71 2.47
N THR A 530 -18.89 5.01 2.84
CA THR A 530 -17.68 4.88 2.02
C THR A 530 -17.91 4.04 0.77
N GLN A 531 -18.59 2.89 0.87
CA GLN A 531 -18.89 2.05 -0.28
C GLN A 531 -19.80 2.75 -1.30
N ILE A 532 -20.82 3.47 -0.84
CA ILE A 532 -21.71 4.24 -1.72
C ILE A 532 -20.91 5.28 -2.52
N ARG A 533 -20.04 6.03 -1.85
CA ARG A 533 -19.13 7.01 -2.49
C ARG A 533 -18.19 6.33 -3.50
N TYR A 534 -17.62 5.19 -3.14
CA TYR A 534 -16.81 4.39 -4.06
C TYR A 534 -17.58 3.99 -5.32
N PHE A 535 -18.76 3.38 -5.19
CA PHE A 535 -19.53 2.93 -6.36
C PHE A 535 -20.02 4.08 -7.25
N LEU A 536 -20.23 5.27 -6.69
CA LEU A 536 -20.62 6.46 -7.44
C LEU A 536 -19.43 7.11 -8.15
N SER A 537 -18.19 6.86 -7.73
CA SER A 537 -17.01 7.50 -8.33
C SER A 537 -16.96 7.31 -9.85
N PRO A 538 -16.80 8.39 -10.66
CA PRO A 538 -16.33 9.72 -10.26
C PRO A 538 -17.42 10.76 -9.92
N VAL A 539 -18.70 10.38 -9.81
CA VAL A 539 -19.79 11.30 -9.41
C VAL A 539 -19.54 11.77 -7.99
N ARG A 540 -19.40 13.10 -7.79
CA ARG A 540 -19.21 13.70 -6.46
C ARG A 540 -20.38 13.33 -5.55
N ALA A 541 -20.09 12.63 -4.46
CA ALA A 541 -21.11 12.10 -3.57
C ALA A 541 -20.84 12.45 -2.10
N SER A 542 -21.86 12.98 -1.43
CA SER A 542 -21.85 13.19 0.02
C SER A 542 -22.92 12.33 0.68
N VAL A 543 -22.57 11.68 1.79
CA VAL A 543 -23.47 10.78 2.52
C VAL A 543 -23.63 11.30 3.94
N ASP A 544 -24.86 11.66 4.29
CA ASP A 544 -25.27 12.05 5.64
C ASP A 544 -25.92 10.85 6.34
N THR A 545 -25.36 10.44 7.48
CA THR A 545 -25.90 9.33 8.29
C THR A 545 -26.62 9.80 9.55
N THR A 546 -26.87 11.11 9.69
CA THR A 546 -27.51 11.67 10.88
C THR A 546 -28.96 11.21 10.98
N ARG A 547 -29.39 10.75 12.15
CA ARG A 547 -30.80 10.36 12.36
C ARG A 547 -31.74 11.56 12.44
N ASN A 548 -31.19 12.70 12.85
CA ASN A 548 -31.90 13.92 13.21
C ASN A 548 -31.69 15.04 12.17
N LEU A 549 -31.50 14.69 10.89
CA LEU A 549 -31.31 15.66 9.80
C LEU A 549 -32.36 16.78 9.85
N TYR A 550 -33.62 16.39 10.05
CA TYR A 550 -34.75 17.31 10.06
C TYR A 550 -34.86 18.11 11.37
N ASP A 551 -33.94 18.02 12.32
CA ASP A 551 -33.92 18.98 13.45
C ASP A 551 -33.36 20.35 12.99
N ARG A 552 -32.60 20.36 11.87
CA ARG A 552 -32.04 21.60 11.27
C ARG A 552 -33.14 22.51 10.71
N ARG A 553 -32.90 23.82 10.68
CA ARG A 553 -33.84 24.79 10.09
C ARG A 553 -33.90 24.58 8.58
N SER A 554 -35.05 24.84 7.96
CA SER A 554 -35.25 24.64 6.50
C SER A 554 -34.25 25.44 5.66
N GLY A 555 -33.88 26.64 6.11
CA GLY A 555 -32.84 27.46 5.45
C GLY A 555 -31.44 26.84 5.49
N ASP A 556 -31.11 26.10 6.56
CA ASP A 556 -29.81 25.40 6.66
C ASP A 556 -29.77 24.19 5.74
N LEU A 557 -30.89 23.46 5.63
CA LEU A 557 -31.04 22.35 4.68
C LEU A 557 -30.98 22.86 3.23
N ALA A 558 -31.60 23.99 2.93
CA ALA A 558 -31.54 24.59 1.60
C ALA A 558 -30.10 24.99 1.22
N ARG A 559 -29.35 25.61 2.14
CA ARG A 559 -27.93 25.92 1.93
C ARG A 559 -27.08 24.67 1.73
N LEU A 560 -27.32 23.63 2.53
CA LEU A 560 -26.62 22.35 2.41
C LEU A 560 -26.85 21.69 1.05
N TRP A 561 -28.09 21.74 0.55
CA TRP A 561 -28.49 21.09 -0.70
C TRP A 561 -28.20 21.93 -1.95
N ASP A 562 -27.94 23.23 -1.81
CA ASP A 562 -27.63 24.13 -2.94
C ASP A 562 -26.31 23.76 -3.65
N ASP A 563 -25.40 23.06 -2.97
CA ASP A 563 -24.15 22.57 -3.55
C ASP A 563 -24.33 21.31 -4.42
N TYR A 564 -25.54 20.71 -4.43
CA TYR A 564 -25.78 19.42 -5.08
C TYR A 564 -26.81 19.50 -6.20
N ASP A 565 -26.61 18.73 -7.26
CA ASP A 565 -27.55 18.64 -8.37
C ASP A 565 -28.72 17.68 -8.05
N TYR A 566 -28.46 16.66 -7.24
CA TYR A 566 -29.43 15.64 -6.88
C TYR A 566 -29.40 15.29 -5.40
N LEU A 567 -30.56 14.91 -4.86
CA LEU A 567 -30.74 14.38 -3.51
C LEU A 567 -31.28 12.95 -3.60
N TRP A 568 -30.76 12.04 -2.78
CA TRP A 568 -31.22 10.66 -2.70
C TRP A 568 -31.56 10.26 -1.27
N PHE A 569 -32.76 9.71 -1.07
CA PHE A 569 -33.25 9.22 0.21
C PHE A 569 -33.47 7.70 0.13
N PRO A 570 -32.41 6.87 0.13
CA PRO A 570 -32.51 5.42 -0.11
C PRO A 570 -33.38 4.65 0.90
N VAL A 571 -33.53 5.14 2.13
CA VAL A 571 -34.24 4.44 3.21
C VAL A 571 -35.69 4.91 3.28
N ILE A 572 -36.64 3.98 3.22
CA ILE A 572 -38.06 4.25 3.47
C ILE A 572 -38.28 4.34 4.99
N ASN A 573 -38.72 5.51 5.46
CA ASN A 573 -39.04 5.73 6.86
C ASN A 573 -40.24 6.68 6.98
N PRO A 574 -41.44 6.18 7.35
CA PRO A 574 -42.66 6.98 7.41
C PRO A 574 -42.57 8.22 8.31
N ASN A 575 -41.79 8.15 9.40
CA ASN A 575 -41.61 9.28 10.31
C ASN A 575 -40.78 10.38 9.63
N GLN A 576 -39.70 10.00 8.95
CA GLN A 576 -38.88 10.95 8.19
C GLN A 576 -39.61 11.53 6.98
N ASP A 577 -40.42 10.72 6.30
CA ASP A 577 -41.23 11.19 5.17
C ASP A 577 -42.27 12.23 5.63
N SER A 578 -42.84 12.04 6.83
CA SER A 578 -43.74 13.00 7.46
C SER A 578 -43.01 14.29 7.87
N MET A 579 -41.82 14.19 8.48
CA MET A 579 -41.00 15.36 8.83
C MET A 579 -40.53 16.12 7.59
N PHE A 580 -40.18 15.42 6.50
CA PHE A 580 -39.85 16.05 5.23
C PHE A 580 -41.05 16.83 4.68
N TYR A 581 -42.25 16.24 4.71
CA TYR A 581 -43.48 16.90 4.28
C TYR A 581 -43.76 18.16 5.12
N GLU A 582 -43.64 18.07 6.43
CA GLU A 582 -43.83 19.20 7.35
C GLU A 582 -42.85 20.35 7.04
N LYS A 583 -41.58 20.03 6.76
CA LYS A 583 -40.54 21.04 6.51
C LYS A 583 -40.52 21.62 5.11
N MET A 584 -40.83 20.80 4.11
CA MET A 584 -40.69 21.17 2.69
C MET A 584 -42.03 21.44 2.02
N GLY A 585 -43.16 21.16 2.68
CA GLY A 585 -44.50 21.32 2.12
C GLY A 585 -44.82 20.38 0.95
N LYS A 586 -43.97 19.39 0.68
CA LYS A 586 -44.09 18.43 -0.44
C LYS A 586 -43.73 17.03 0.04
N LYS A 587 -44.42 16.01 -0.48
CA LYS A 587 -44.06 14.61 -0.19
C LYS A 587 -42.77 14.25 -0.93
N ILE A 588 -41.94 13.40 -0.33
CA ILE A 588 -40.80 12.79 -1.04
C ILE A 588 -41.36 11.99 -2.22
N PRO A 589 -40.83 12.17 -3.45
CA PRO A 589 -41.26 11.37 -4.60
C PRO A 589 -41.09 9.86 -4.36
N GLN A 590 -41.91 9.03 -5.03
CA GLN A 590 -41.81 7.57 -4.88
C GLN A 590 -40.43 7.01 -5.27
N SER A 591 -39.77 7.59 -6.27
CA SER A 591 -38.40 7.22 -6.63
C SER A 591 -37.37 7.60 -5.57
N ARG A 592 -37.75 8.46 -4.60
CA ARG A 592 -36.89 9.01 -3.53
C ARG A 592 -35.59 9.63 -4.04
N PHE A 593 -35.56 9.96 -5.33
CA PHE A 593 -34.46 10.58 -6.03
C PHE A 593 -34.96 11.86 -6.67
N VAL A 594 -34.30 12.96 -6.32
CA VAL A 594 -34.83 14.30 -6.52
C VAL A 594 -33.76 15.16 -7.18
N LYS A 595 -34.13 15.93 -8.20
CA LYS A 595 -33.29 16.97 -8.78
C LYS A 595 -33.48 18.28 -8.02
N VAL A 596 -32.37 18.94 -7.72
CA VAL A 596 -32.34 20.28 -7.12
C VAL A 596 -32.36 21.30 -8.25
N ILE A 597 -33.37 22.18 -8.25
CA ILE A 597 -33.47 23.31 -9.17
C ILE A 597 -33.16 24.58 -8.38
N LYS A 598 -32.05 25.22 -8.71
CA LYS A 598 -31.57 26.43 -8.03
C LYS A 598 -32.29 27.66 -8.59
N ARG A 599 -32.98 28.43 -7.74
CA ARG A 599 -33.60 29.72 -8.07
C ARG A 599 -32.91 30.82 -7.25
N GLU A 600 -32.99 32.08 -7.69
CA GLU A 600 -32.30 33.22 -7.06
C GLU A 600 -32.50 33.38 -5.54
N LYS A 601 -33.60 32.84 -4.97
CA LYS A 601 -33.92 32.99 -3.53
C LYS A 601 -34.22 31.68 -2.79
N HIS A 602 -34.30 30.53 -3.47
CA HIS A 602 -34.63 29.24 -2.87
C HIS A 602 -34.31 28.08 -3.83
N ILE A 603 -34.32 26.86 -3.31
CA ILE A 603 -34.23 25.64 -4.12
C ILE A 603 -35.62 25.03 -4.31
N GLU A 604 -35.87 24.45 -5.48
CA GLU A 604 -37.03 23.61 -5.74
C GLU A 604 -36.60 22.14 -5.91
N LEU A 605 -37.41 21.24 -5.38
CA LEU A 605 -37.20 19.80 -5.44
C LEU A 605 -38.18 19.16 -6.43
N HIS A 606 -37.65 18.48 -7.44
CA HIS A 606 -38.43 17.81 -8.49
C HIS A 606 -38.05 16.32 -8.60
N PRO A 607 -38.98 15.40 -8.95
CA PRO A 607 -38.63 14.00 -9.22
C PRO A 607 -37.54 13.90 -10.30
N ALA A 608 -36.48 13.13 -10.01
CA ALA A 608 -35.33 13.02 -10.92
C ALA A 608 -35.68 12.30 -12.23
N ASP A 609 -36.71 11.45 -12.24
CA ASP A 609 -37.18 10.70 -13.41
C ASP A 609 -37.63 11.61 -14.57
N LEU A 610 -37.94 12.88 -14.28
CA LEU A 610 -38.28 13.88 -15.30
C LEU A 610 -37.06 14.40 -16.09
N TYR A 611 -35.85 14.15 -15.60
CA TYR A 611 -34.61 14.78 -16.10
C TYR A 611 -33.54 13.77 -16.54
N LEU A 612 -33.71 12.48 -16.25
CA LEU A 612 -32.80 11.41 -16.62
C LEU A 612 -33.42 10.65 -17.80
N LYS A 613 -33.11 11.07 -19.02
CA LYS A 613 -33.45 10.35 -20.26
C LYS A 613 -32.25 9.55 -20.75
#